data_AF-A0A965PBD9-F1
#
_entry.id   AF-A0A965PBD9-F1
#
_cell.length_a   1.000
_cell.length_b   1.000
_cell.length_c   1.000
_cell.angle_alpha   90.00
_cell.angle_beta   90.00
_cell.angle_gamma   90.00
#
_symmetry.space_group_name_H-M   'P 1'
#
loop_
_entity.id
_entity.type
_entity.pdbx_description
1 polymer ?
#
loop_
_entity_poly.entity_id
_entity_poly.type
_entity_poly.pdbx_seq_one_letter_code
_entity_poly.pdbx_strand_id
1 'polypeptide(L)'
;MKVVRHDGSDERHAVCALVHSTEVLAAVSAAWDNEAFASKYANILARWCVDHFVKYGDAPGIGGITAKFDTWKDIADSTVVDTMADWLASL
;
A
#
# COMPACT_ATOMS: atom_id res chain seq x y z
N MET A 1 -12.25 25.29 -12.79
CA MET A 1 -12.38 23.90 -12.29
C MET A 1 -11.26 23.09 -12.91
N LYS A 2 -10.19 22.78 -12.16
CA LYS A 2 -9.10 21.93 -12.66
C LYS A 2 -9.58 20.49 -12.58
N VAL A 3 -9.81 19.86 -13.71
CA VAL A 3 -10.02 18.41 -13.79
C VAL A 3 -8.67 17.77 -13.52
N VAL A 4 -8.44 17.31 -12.29
CA VAL A 4 -7.29 16.47 -11.96
C VAL A 4 -7.64 15.09 -12.49
N ARG A 5 -6.91 14.63 -13.51
CA ARG A 5 -6.98 13.24 -13.95
C ARG A 5 -6.35 12.42 -12.82
N HIS A 6 -7.16 11.72 -12.03
CA HIS A 6 -6.66 10.63 -11.20
C HIS A 6 -6.36 9.46 -12.14
N ASP A 7 -5.15 9.44 -12.69
CA ASP A 7 -4.63 8.18 -13.20
C ASP A 7 -4.26 7.29 -12.01
N GLY A 8 -4.32 5.97 -12.18
CA GLY A 8 -3.88 5.02 -11.14
C GLY A 8 -2.35 5.00 -10.97
N SER A 9 -1.62 5.95 -11.57
CA SER A 9 -0.16 6.08 -11.41
C SER A 9 0.17 6.92 -10.16
N ASP A 10 -0.65 7.91 -9.82
CA ASP A 10 -0.48 8.71 -8.59
C ASP A 10 -0.68 7.85 -7.33
N GLU A 11 -1.71 7.00 -7.29
CA GLU A 11 -1.92 6.06 -6.18
C GLU A 11 -0.79 5.02 -6.12
N ARG A 12 -0.27 4.59 -7.28
CA ARG A 12 0.89 3.69 -7.33
C ARG A 12 2.13 4.31 -6.75
N HIS A 13 2.47 5.53 -7.16
CA HIS A 13 3.62 6.24 -6.62
C HIS A 13 3.48 6.49 -5.12
N ALA A 14 2.27 6.84 -4.65
CA ALA A 14 2.02 7.03 -3.24
C ALA A 14 2.23 5.75 -2.43
N VAL A 15 1.68 4.62 -2.88
CA VAL A 15 1.89 3.34 -2.17
C VAL A 15 3.34 2.86 -2.29
N CYS A 16 4.02 3.05 -3.42
CA CYS A 16 5.45 2.79 -3.55
C CYS A 16 6.26 3.59 -2.52
N ALA A 17 5.93 4.88 -2.34
CA ALA A 17 6.56 5.71 -1.32
C ALA A 17 6.28 5.18 0.10
N LEU A 18 5.08 4.68 0.40
CA LEU A 18 4.76 4.05 1.68
C LEU A 18 5.52 2.73 1.91
N VAL A 19 5.79 1.98 0.84
CA VAL A 19 6.55 0.73 0.95
C VAL A 19 8.02 1.00 1.26
N HIS A 20 8.61 2.07 0.72
CA HIS A 20 10.06 2.31 0.78
C HIS A 20 10.52 3.42 1.72
N SER A 21 9.67 4.39 2.05
CA SER A 21 10.08 5.58 2.81
C SER A 21 9.49 5.61 4.21
N THR A 22 10.36 5.39 5.19
CA THR A 22 10.04 5.55 6.61
C THR A 22 9.62 6.98 6.93
N GLU A 23 10.21 7.97 6.26
CA GLU A 23 9.88 9.39 6.45
C GLU A 23 8.45 9.69 6.01
N VAL A 24 8.03 9.16 4.85
CA VAL A 24 6.67 9.31 4.36
C VAL A 24 5.69 8.62 5.31
N LEU A 25 6.02 7.42 5.78
CA LEU A 25 5.19 6.70 6.75
C LEU A 25 5.05 7.45 8.07
N ALA A 26 6.13 8.06 8.58
CA ALA A 26 6.07 8.86 9.81
C ALA A 26 5.11 10.06 9.68
N ALA A 27 5.08 10.70 8.51
CA ALA A 27 4.16 11.80 8.23
C ALA A 27 2.70 11.31 8.08
N VAL A 28 2.51 10.20 7.35
CA VAL A 28 1.18 9.67 7.03
C VAL A 28 0.53 8.98 8.22
N SER A 29 1.28 8.23 9.03
CA SER A 29 0.74 7.41 10.12
C SER A 29 0.02 8.24 11.18
N ALA A 30 0.41 9.50 11.37
CA ALA A 30 -0.23 10.40 12.33
C ALA A 30 -1.67 10.81 11.93
N ALA A 31 -1.98 10.78 10.64
CA ALA A 31 -3.26 11.20 10.07
C ALA A 31 -4.01 10.06 9.36
N TRP A 32 -3.54 8.83 9.49
CA TRP A 32 -4.09 7.68 8.76
C TRP A 32 -5.48 7.29 9.28
N ASP A 33 -6.47 7.27 8.39
CA ASP A 33 -7.88 6.98 8.69
C ASP A 33 -8.42 5.71 8.02
N ASN A 34 -7.57 4.96 7.33
CA ASN A 34 -7.84 3.71 6.58
C ASN A 34 -8.43 3.86 5.17
N GLU A 35 -8.82 5.07 4.74
CA GLU A 35 -9.45 5.28 3.42
C GLU A 35 -8.87 6.51 2.71
N ALA A 36 -7.55 6.51 2.46
CA ALA A 36 -6.87 7.62 1.78
C ALA A 36 -6.88 7.53 0.24
N PHE A 37 -7.11 6.33 -0.31
CA PHE A 37 -7.08 6.06 -1.75
C PHE A 37 -8.47 5.68 -2.28
N ALA A 38 -8.73 5.96 -3.56
CA ALA A 38 -9.94 5.51 -4.25
C ALA A 38 -9.86 4.01 -4.54
N SER A 39 -8.66 3.48 -4.78
CA SER A 39 -8.45 2.03 -4.92
C SER A 39 -8.50 1.34 -3.56
N LYS A 40 -9.46 0.42 -3.41
CA LYS A 40 -9.52 -0.49 -2.26
C LYS A 40 -8.22 -1.27 -2.04
N TYR A 41 -7.50 -1.59 -3.11
CA TYR A 41 -6.23 -2.32 -3.03
C TYR A 41 -5.10 -1.44 -2.51
N ALA A 42 -5.05 -0.18 -2.94
CA ALA A 42 -4.10 0.79 -2.43
C ALA A 42 -4.32 1.03 -0.93
N ASN A 43 -5.58 1.09 -0.47
CA ASN A 43 -5.89 1.19 0.96
C ASN A 43 -5.43 -0.04 1.76
N ILE A 44 -5.60 -1.26 1.24
CA ILE A 44 -5.10 -2.48 1.91
C ILE A 44 -3.58 -2.43 2.07
N LEU A 45 -2.87 -2.09 1.00
CA LEU A 45 -1.41 -2.04 1.02
C LEU A 45 -0.88 -0.90 1.89
N ALA A 46 -1.49 0.27 1.82
CA ALA A 46 -1.18 1.40 2.68
C ALA A 46 -1.41 1.06 4.16
N ARG A 47 -2.53 0.39 4.47
CA ARG A 47 -2.80 -0.13 5.82
C ARG A 47 -1.70 -1.06 6.30
N TRP A 48 -1.24 -1.99 5.47
CA TRP A 48 -0.14 -2.88 5.81
C TRP A 48 1.16 -2.16 6.09
N CYS A 49 1.46 -1.10 5.32
CA CYS A 49 2.66 -0.28 5.52
C CYS A 49 2.57 0.51 6.83
N VAL A 50 1.42 1.15 7.10
CA VAL A 50 1.20 1.90 8.35
C VAL A 50 1.24 0.97 9.57
N ASP A 51 0.58 -0.18 9.51
CA ASP A 51 0.62 -1.16 10.62
C ASP A 51 2.04 -1.69 10.87
N HIS A 52 2.84 -1.87 9.81
CA HIS A 52 4.25 -2.25 9.94
C HIS A 52 5.05 -1.14 10.63
N PHE A 53 4.93 0.09 10.14
CA PHE A 53 5.63 1.25 10.69
C PHE A 53 5.26 1.50 12.15
N VAL A 54 3.98 1.44 12.52
CA VAL A 54 3.52 1.59 13.91
C VAL A 54 4.13 0.52 14.82
N LYS A 55 4.36 -0.69 14.30
CA LYS A 55 4.91 -1.80 15.07
C LYS A 55 6.44 -1.81 15.17
N TYR A 56 7.14 -1.44 14.09
CA TYR A 56 8.58 -1.64 13.94
C TYR A 56 9.39 -0.33 13.81
N GLY A 57 8.72 0.78 13.47
CA GLY A 57 9.34 2.09 13.32
C GLY A 57 10.00 2.33 11.96
N ASP A 58 9.87 1.40 11.01
CA ASP A 58 10.45 1.46 9.68
C ASP A 58 9.46 1.08 8.57
N ALA A 59 9.82 1.42 7.33
CA ALA A 59 9.07 1.00 6.16
C ALA A 59 9.27 -0.49 5.89
N PRO A 60 8.22 -1.23 5.48
CA PRO A 60 8.29 -2.68 5.30
C PRO A 60 9.23 -3.12 4.16
N GLY A 61 9.45 -2.26 3.16
CA GLY A 61 10.11 -2.62 1.91
C GLY A 61 9.35 -3.70 1.13
N ILE A 62 9.91 -4.07 -0.04
CA ILE A 62 9.32 -5.10 -0.90
C ILE A 62 9.27 -6.47 -0.20
N GLY A 63 10.32 -6.84 0.54
CA GLY A 63 10.33 -8.11 1.27
C GLY A 63 9.22 -8.20 2.32
N GLY A 64 9.02 -7.13 3.10
CA GLY A 64 8.00 -7.10 4.15
C GLY A 64 6.58 -7.06 3.61
N ILE A 65 6.34 -6.34 2.49
CA ILE A 65 5.01 -6.29 1.87
C ILE A 65 4.65 -7.62 1.22
N THR A 66 5.60 -8.29 0.55
CA THR A 66 5.37 -9.61 -0.07
C THR A 66 5.08 -10.68 0.99
N ALA A 67 5.74 -10.65 2.15
CA ALA A 67 5.44 -11.58 3.24
C ALA A 67 4.02 -11.39 3.80
N LYS A 68 3.53 -10.14 3.88
CA LYS A 68 2.14 -9.84 4.27
C LYS A 68 1.16 -10.29 3.20
N PHE A 69 1.49 -10.07 1.93
CA PHE A 69 0.69 -10.55 0.81
C PHE A 69 0.57 -12.08 0.81
N ASP A 70 1.67 -12.80 1.02
CA ASP A 70 1.70 -14.26 1.08
C ASP A 70 0.85 -14.81 2.22
N THR A 71 0.75 -14.10 3.34
CA THR A 71 -0.12 -14.48 4.46
C THR A 71 -1.59 -14.18 4.16
N TRP A 72 -1.86 -13.11 3.41
CA TRP A 72 -3.21 -12.64 3.12
C TRP A 72 -3.86 -13.34 1.92
N LYS A 73 -3.08 -13.78 0.93
CA LYS A 73 -3.62 -14.42 -0.28
C LYS A 73 -4.43 -15.68 0.02
N ASP A 74 -4.11 -16.39 1.10
CA ASP A 74 -4.78 -17.63 1.50
C ASP A 74 -6.21 -17.41 1.99
N ILE A 75 -6.56 -16.18 2.37
CA ILE A 75 -7.90 -15.79 2.86
C ILE A 75 -8.68 -14.92 1.86
N ALA A 76 -8.06 -14.55 0.74
CA ALA A 76 -8.61 -13.62 -0.23
C ALA A 76 -9.20 -14.33 -1.46
N ASP A 77 -10.03 -13.61 -2.22
CA ASP A 77 -10.54 -14.08 -3.51
C ASP A 77 -9.40 -14.17 -4.54
N SER A 78 -9.34 -15.28 -5.29
CA SER A 78 -8.26 -15.56 -6.25
C SER A 78 -8.10 -14.47 -7.31
N THR A 79 -9.21 -13.86 -7.77
CA THR A 79 -9.17 -12.78 -8.76
C THR A 79 -8.48 -11.53 -8.20
N VAL A 80 -8.67 -11.29 -6.90
CA VAL A 80 -8.06 -10.16 -6.21
C VAL A 80 -6.57 -10.43 -5.96
N VAL A 81 -6.23 -11.66 -5.60
CA VAL A 81 -4.84 -12.10 -5.42
C VAL A 81 -4.05 -11.88 -6.70
N ASP A 82 -4.56 -12.30 -7.85
CA ASP A 82 -3.87 -12.15 -9.14
C ASP A 82 -3.64 -10.66 -9.48
N THR A 83 -4.66 -9.83 -9.28
CA THR A 83 -4.58 -8.38 -9.55
C THR A 83 -3.53 -7.70 -8.65
N MET A 84 -3.46 -8.09 -7.37
CA MET A 84 -2.48 -7.52 -6.44
C MET A 84 -1.07 -8.06 -6.67
N ALA A 85 -0.93 -9.32 -7.10
CA ALA A 85 0.35 -9.90 -7.47
C ALA A 85 0.97 -9.19 -8.68
N ASP A 86 0.18 -8.96 -9.74
CA ASP A 86 0.62 -8.18 -10.92
C ASP A 86 1.04 -6.77 -10.54
N TRP A 87 0.31 -6.16 -9.60
CA TRP A 87 0.59 -4.82 -9.12
C TRP A 87 1.90 -4.77 -8.31
N LEU A 88 2.11 -5.70 -7.39
CA LEU A 88 3.35 -5.81 -6.60
C LEU A 88 4.56 -6.13 -7.46
N ALA A 89 4.41 -6.93 -8.51
CA ALA A 89 5.49 -7.22 -9.46
C ALA A 89 5.93 -5.99 -10.30
N SER A 90 5.13 -4.92 -10.28
CA SER A 90 5.40 -3.68 -11.02
C SER A 90 5.97 -2.54 -10.15
N LEU A 91 6.11 -2.75 -8.84
CA LEU A 91 6.77 -1.83 -7.90
C LEU A 91 8.30 -1.93 -8.00
#